data_AF-A4S034-F1
#
_entry.id   AF-A4S034-F1
#
_cell.length_a   1.000
_cell.length_b   1.000
_cell.length_c   1.000
_cell.angle_alpha   90.00
_cell.angle_beta   90.00
_cell.angle_gamma   90.00
#
_symmetry.space_group_name_H-M   'P 1'
#
loop_
_entity.id
_entity.type
_entity.pdbx_description
1 polymer ?
#
loop_
_entity_poly.entity_id
_entity_poly.type
_entity_poly.pdbx_seq_one_letter_code
_entity_poly.pdbx_strand_id
1 'polypeptide(L)'
;VVPRGGDVVFGRVTRVLEKAAHVEIAAVNGRAPRGGDFAGVVRRQDARAHAVDSVELERCFRAGDVVRAKVLSLGDARSFYLTTAGDDLGVVRATHGTSRATMLPIGWTEVQCPVTGEVEDRKVARV
;
A
#
# COMPACT_ATOMS: atom_id res chain seq x y z
N VAL A 1 -16.31 8.22 -7.89
CA VAL A 1 -15.97 9.24 -6.87
C VAL A 1 -14.59 9.79 -7.19
N VAL A 2 -14.25 11.03 -6.81
CA VAL A 2 -12.90 11.60 -7.03
C VAL A 2 -12.19 11.64 -5.67
N PRO A 3 -10.93 11.19 -5.56
CA PRO A 3 -10.21 11.21 -4.27
C PRO A 3 -10.02 12.64 -3.72
N ARG A 4 -10.18 12.80 -2.41
CA ARG A 4 -9.94 14.05 -1.67
C ARG A 4 -9.07 13.80 -0.44
N GLY A 5 -8.46 14.85 0.08
CA GLY A 5 -7.73 14.78 1.35
C GLY A 5 -8.61 14.19 2.46
N GLY A 6 -8.09 13.19 3.15
CA GLY A 6 -8.79 12.45 4.20
C GLY A 6 -9.47 11.16 3.74
N ASP A 7 -9.69 10.95 2.44
CA ASP A 7 -10.35 9.74 1.95
C ASP A 7 -9.51 8.49 2.16
N VAL A 8 -10.17 7.37 2.44
CA VAL A 8 -9.55 6.05 2.46
C VAL A 8 -9.61 5.46 1.07
N VAL A 9 -8.48 5.01 0.56
CA VAL A 9 -8.35 4.44 -0.77
C VAL A 9 -7.81 3.02 -0.71
N PHE A 10 -8.26 2.20 -1.65
CA PHE A 10 -7.62 0.93 -1.96
C PHE A 10 -6.93 1.09 -3.31
N GLY A 11 -5.69 0.66 -3.39
CA GLY A 11 -4.92 0.74 -4.61
C GLY A 11 -3.94 -0.39 -4.77
N ARG A 12 -3.53 -0.62 -6.01
CA ARG A 12 -2.52 -1.62 -6.36
C ARG A 12 -1.16 -0.94 -6.45
N VAL A 13 -0.17 -1.47 -5.75
CA VAL A 13 1.22 -1.01 -5.86
C VAL A 13 1.72 -1.38 -7.25
N THR A 14 2.11 -0.39 -8.06
CA THR A 14 2.60 -0.60 -9.42
C THR A 14 4.12 -0.74 -9.46
N ARG A 15 4.82 0.05 -8.63
CA ARG A 15 6.28 -0.01 -8.47
C ARG A 15 6.70 0.49 -7.10
N VAL A 16 7.83 -0.02 -6.61
CA VAL A 16 8.47 0.41 -5.37
C VAL A 16 9.86 0.91 -5.70
N LEU A 17 10.19 2.11 -5.25
CA LEU A 17 11.50 2.75 -5.34
C LEU A 17 12.00 3.05 -3.92
N GLU A 18 13.28 3.34 -3.79
CA GLU A 18 13.93 3.64 -2.50
C GLU A 18 13.18 4.71 -1.66
N LYS A 19 12.64 5.74 -2.32
CA LYS A 19 12.00 6.90 -1.66
C LYS A 19 10.48 6.93 -1.78
N ALA A 20 9.89 6.11 -2.66
CA ALA A 20 8.47 6.17 -2.97
C ALA A 20 7.91 4.84 -3.50
N ALA A 21 6.73 4.45 -3.02
CA ALA A 21 5.90 3.41 -3.61
C ALA A 21 4.77 4.06 -4.42
N HIS A 22 4.66 3.69 -5.69
CA HIS A 22 3.61 4.17 -6.57
C HIS A 22 2.42 3.22 -6.55
N VAL A 23 1.23 3.82 -6.53
CA VAL A 23 -0.03 3.12 -6.33
C VAL A 23 -1.02 3.59 -7.41
N GLU A 24 -1.71 2.64 -8.01
CA GLU A 24 -2.88 2.88 -8.85
C GLU A 24 -4.14 2.76 -7.99
N ILE A 25 -4.90 3.83 -7.85
CA ILE A 25 -6.08 3.88 -6.97
C ILE A 25 -7.25 3.18 -7.67
N ALA A 26 -7.71 2.08 -7.08
CA ALA A 26 -8.79 1.26 -7.60
C ALA A 26 -10.14 1.56 -6.93
N ALA A 27 -10.15 2.05 -5.69
CA ALA A 27 -11.36 2.44 -4.97
C ALA A 27 -11.11 3.60 -4.01
N VAL A 28 -12.13 4.44 -3.81
CA VAL A 28 -12.15 5.54 -2.84
C VAL A 28 -13.40 5.38 -1.98
N ASN A 29 -13.24 5.28 -0.66
CA ASN A 29 -14.31 5.05 0.32
C ASN A 29 -15.25 3.91 -0.10
N GLY A 30 -14.68 2.80 -0.58
CA GLY A 30 -15.42 1.62 -1.03
C GLY A 30 -16.15 1.76 -2.38
N ARG A 31 -15.92 2.84 -3.13
CA ARG A 31 -16.56 3.08 -4.44
C ARG A 31 -15.54 3.22 -5.55
N ALA A 32 -15.91 2.78 -6.75
CA ALA A 32 -15.07 2.94 -7.94
C ALA A 32 -14.82 4.45 -8.23
N PRO A 33 -13.58 4.83 -8.58
CA PRO A 33 -13.28 6.17 -9.01
C PRO A 33 -14.06 6.53 -10.29
N ARG A 34 -14.40 7.81 -10.44
CA ARG A 34 -15.03 8.33 -11.67
C ARG A 34 -14.13 9.42 -12.25
N GLY A 35 -13.94 9.44 -13.56
CA GLY A 35 -13.16 10.48 -14.23
C GLY A 35 -11.73 10.09 -14.61
N GLY A 36 -11.40 8.79 -14.62
CA GLY A 36 -10.13 8.26 -15.10
C GLY A 36 -9.32 7.54 -14.02
N ASP A 37 -8.12 7.13 -14.42
CA ASP A 37 -7.18 6.44 -13.54
C ASP A 37 -6.48 7.46 -12.63
N PHE A 38 -6.56 7.22 -11.32
CA PHE A 38 -5.92 8.08 -10.32
C PHE A 38 -4.65 7.40 -9.81
N ALA A 39 -3.53 8.10 -9.91
CA ALA A 39 -2.27 7.64 -9.33
C ALA A 39 -2.07 8.21 -7.93
N GLY A 40 -1.44 7.44 -7.06
CA GLY A 40 -1.01 7.83 -5.74
C GLY A 40 0.43 7.46 -5.47
N VAL A 41 1.05 8.12 -4.49
CA VAL A 41 2.41 7.88 -4.06
C VAL A 41 2.46 7.85 -2.54
N VAL A 42 2.99 6.76 -1.99
CA VAL A 42 3.39 6.66 -0.57
C VAL A 42 4.89 6.92 -0.50
N ARG A 43 5.28 8.05 0.10
CA ARG A 43 6.70 8.36 0.29
C ARG A 43 7.24 7.62 1.52
N ARG A 44 8.56 7.46 1.62
CA ARG A 44 9.21 6.80 2.76
C ARG A 44 8.71 7.35 4.10
N GLN A 45 8.59 8.68 4.20
CA GLN A 45 8.16 9.32 5.44
C GLN A 45 6.68 9.10 5.81
N ASP A 46 5.86 8.72 4.84
CA ASP A 46 4.40 8.57 5.00
C ASP A 46 4.00 7.09 5.18
N ALA A 47 4.97 6.18 5.27
CA ALA A 47 4.73 4.73 5.33
C ALA A 47 4.47 4.20 6.74
N ARG A 48 5.07 4.77 7.79
CA ARG A 48 4.85 4.36 9.19
C ARG A 48 4.68 5.60 10.08
N ALA A 49 3.92 5.47 11.16
CA ALA A 49 3.75 6.54 12.15
C ALA A 49 4.98 6.71 13.06
N HIS A 50 5.73 5.63 13.28
CA HIS A 50 6.91 5.58 14.13
C HIS A 50 8.11 5.02 13.35
N ALA A 51 9.32 5.31 13.84
CA ALA A 51 10.58 4.85 13.26
C ALA A 51 10.72 5.17 11.76
N VAL A 52 10.33 6.38 11.37
CA VAL A 52 10.24 6.83 9.98
C VAL A 52 11.61 6.76 9.25
N ASP A 53 12.70 7.03 9.97
CA ASP A 53 14.04 7.06 9.41
C ASP A 53 14.61 5.69 9.05
N SER A 54 14.10 4.62 9.68
CA SER A 54 14.51 3.23 9.42
C SER A 54 13.57 2.49 8.47
N VAL A 55 12.65 3.21 7.80
CA VAL A 55 11.71 2.57 6.88
C VAL A 55 12.41 2.20 5.57
N GLU A 56 12.45 0.90 5.29
CA GLU A 56 12.75 0.34 3.97
C GLU A 56 11.44 0.06 3.24
N LEU A 57 11.17 0.78 2.14
CA LEU A 57 9.92 0.64 1.40
C LEU A 57 9.75 -0.74 0.75
N GLU A 58 10.84 -1.37 0.30
CA GLU A 58 10.84 -2.71 -0.28
C GLU A 58 10.42 -3.80 0.71
N ARG A 59 10.64 -3.57 2.02
CA ARG A 59 10.13 -4.41 3.10
C ARG A 59 8.69 -4.09 3.50
N CYS A 60 8.19 -2.92 3.12
CA CYS A 60 6.81 -2.53 3.42
C CYS A 60 5.85 -2.98 2.32
N PHE A 61 6.27 -2.88 1.07
CA PHE A 61 5.43 -3.07 -0.12
C PHE A 61 6.19 -3.79 -1.23
N ARG A 62 5.45 -4.53 -2.06
CA ARG A 62 5.93 -5.03 -3.35
C ARG A 62 4.96 -4.71 -4.48
N ALA A 63 5.47 -4.70 -5.70
CA ALA A 63 4.64 -4.53 -6.90
C ALA A 63 3.58 -5.65 -6.98
N GLY A 64 2.34 -5.26 -7.23
CA GLY A 64 1.17 -6.14 -7.24
C GLY A 64 0.40 -6.22 -5.93
N ASP A 65 0.97 -5.74 -4.81
CA ASP A 65 0.26 -5.69 -3.53
C ASP A 65 -0.95 -4.76 -3.61
N VAL A 66 -2.03 -5.13 -2.92
CA VAL A 66 -3.16 -4.22 -2.68
C VAL A 66 -2.98 -3.58 -1.32
N VAL A 67 -3.00 -2.25 -1.30
CA VAL A 67 -2.81 -1.45 -0.10
C VAL A 67 -4.07 -0.66 0.22
N ARG A 68 -4.39 -0.56 1.51
CA ARG A 68 -5.32 0.40 2.09
C ARG A 68 -4.51 1.60 2.58
N ALA A 69 -4.79 2.76 2.03
CA ALA A 69 -4.07 4.00 2.33
C ALA A 69 -5.05 5.16 2.55
N LYS A 70 -4.57 6.26 3.10
CA LYS A 70 -5.34 7.50 3.25
C LYS A 70 -4.75 8.60 2.39
N VAL A 71 -5.58 9.37 1.70
CA VAL A 71 -5.13 10.52 0.91
C VAL A 71 -4.74 11.64 1.85
N LEU A 72 -3.50 12.12 1.76
CA LEU A 72 -3.03 13.31 2.48
C LEU A 72 -3.44 14.57 1.74
N SER A 73 -3.03 14.68 0.48
CA SER A 73 -3.27 15.85 -0.37
C SER A 73 -3.19 15.49 -1.85
N LEU A 74 -3.59 16.44 -2.70
CA LEU A 74 -3.11 16.46 -4.08
C LEU A 74 -1.57 16.59 -4.01
N GLY A 75 -0.84 15.68 -4.64
CA GLY A 75 0.63 15.70 -4.67
C GLY A 75 1.13 16.58 -5.82
N ASP A 76 2.04 16.03 -6.63
CA ASP A 76 2.45 16.66 -7.88
C ASP A 76 1.36 16.55 -8.96
N ALA A 77 1.56 17.19 -10.11
CA ALA A 77 0.54 17.45 -11.15
C ALA A 77 -0.23 16.21 -11.66
N ARG A 78 0.14 14.97 -11.27
CA ARG A 78 -0.56 13.74 -11.66
C ARG A 78 -0.72 12.68 -10.57
N SER A 79 -0.28 12.91 -9.33
CA SER A 79 -0.39 11.89 -8.28
C SER A 79 -0.83 12.44 -6.91
N PHE A 80 -1.66 11.68 -6.21
CA PHE A 80 -2.05 11.98 -4.82
C PHE A 80 -0.96 11.55 -3.85
N TYR A 81 -0.67 12.34 -2.83
CA TYR A 81 0.13 11.85 -1.72
C TYR A 81 -0.74 10.99 -0.81
N LEU A 82 -0.26 9.78 -0.55
CA LEU A 82 -0.92 8.78 0.26
C LEU A 82 -0.08 8.50 1.51
N THR A 83 -0.77 8.18 2.60
CA THR A 83 -0.13 7.67 3.81
C THR A 83 -0.65 6.29 4.16
N THR A 84 0.25 5.48 4.73
CA THR A 84 -0.10 4.23 5.42
C THR A 84 0.30 4.28 6.89
N ALA A 85 0.55 5.48 7.45
CA ALA A 85 0.89 5.70 8.85
C ALA A 85 -0.35 5.54 9.75
N GLY A 86 -0.85 4.32 9.87
CA GLY A 86 -1.91 3.88 10.78
C GLY A 86 -1.91 2.37 10.91
N ASP A 87 -2.54 1.85 11.96
CA ASP A 87 -2.60 0.40 12.24
C ASP A 87 -3.50 -0.34 11.24
N ASP A 88 -4.56 0.33 10.79
CA ASP A 88 -5.52 -0.16 9.80
C ASP A 88 -5.07 0.15 8.35
N LEU A 89 -3.88 0.75 8.16
CA LEU A 89 -3.35 1.15 6.86
C LEU A 89 -2.08 0.37 6.52
N GLY A 90 -1.99 -0.10 5.27
CA GLY A 90 -0.95 -1.01 4.83
C GLY A 90 -1.43 -2.00 3.77
N VAL A 91 -0.68 -3.08 3.59
CA VAL A 91 -1.00 -4.18 2.67
C VAL A 91 -2.18 -4.97 3.22
N VAL A 92 -3.23 -5.08 2.42
CA VAL A 92 -4.44 -5.89 2.70
C VAL A 92 -4.46 -7.18 1.90
N ARG A 93 -3.72 -7.24 0.78
CA ARG A 93 -3.55 -8.45 -0.01
C ARG A 93 -2.17 -8.46 -0.63
N ALA A 94 -1.38 -9.47 -0.28
CA ALA A 94 -0.09 -9.77 -0.91
C ALA A 94 -0.21 -11.05 -1.74
N THR A 95 0.55 -11.10 -2.84
CA THR A 95 0.63 -12.29 -3.71
C THR A 95 2.07 -12.77 -3.73
N HIS A 96 2.27 -14.06 -3.49
CA HIS A 96 3.60 -14.65 -3.53
C HIS A 96 4.16 -14.64 -4.96
N GLY A 97 5.44 -14.30 -5.12
CA GLY A 97 6.07 -14.08 -6.43
C GLY A 97 6.04 -15.33 -7.32
N THR A 98 6.40 -16.48 -6.76
CA THR A 98 6.57 -17.74 -7.50
C THR A 98 5.27 -18.56 -7.54
N SER A 99 4.68 -18.84 -6.37
CA SER A 99 3.49 -19.70 -6.28
C SER A 99 2.20 -18.99 -6.71
N ARG A 100 2.21 -17.65 -6.84
CA ARG A 100 1.03 -16.81 -7.10
C ARG A 100 -0.10 -16.96 -6.07
N ALA A 101 0.14 -17.66 -4.96
CA ALA A 101 -0.82 -17.81 -3.88
C ALA A 101 -1.01 -16.47 -3.14
N THR A 102 -2.21 -16.26 -2.61
CA THR A 102 -2.45 -15.15 -1.69
C THR A 102 -1.73 -15.46 -0.37
N MET A 103 -0.88 -14.54 0.08
CA MET A 103 -0.14 -14.71 1.32
C MET A 103 -1.02 -14.37 2.52
N LEU A 104 -0.79 -15.05 3.63
CA LEU A 104 -1.53 -14.88 4.88
C LEU A 104 -0.74 -13.98 5.83
N PRO A 105 -1.38 -12.98 6.46
CA PRO A 105 -0.71 -12.18 7.47
C PRO A 105 -0.45 -13.02 8.72
N ILE A 106 0.81 -13.11 9.14
CA ILE A 106 1.21 -13.79 10.39
C ILE A 106 1.61 -12.79 11.48
N GLY A 107 1.79 -11.52 11.11
CA GLY A 107 2.06 -10.43 12.03
C GLY A 107 1.86 -9.07 11.36
N TRP A 108 2.30 -8.01 12.05
CA TRP A 108 2.22 -6.63 11.57
C TRP A 108 3.20 -6.30 10.44
N THR A 109 4.28 -7.07 10.36
CA THR A 109 5.41 -6.85 9.47
C THR A 109 5.66 -8.01 8.52
N GLU A 110 4.88 -9.08 8.60
CA GLU A 110 5.20 -10.36 7.95
C GLU A 110 3.95 -11.03 7.39
N VAL A 111 4.13 -11.61 6.20
CA VAL A 111 3.15 -12.46 5.53
C VAL A 111 3.79 -13.80 5.17
N GLN A 112 3.02 -14.88 5.19
CA GLN A 112 3.50 -16.22 4.87
C GLN A 112 2.74 -16.80 3.67
N CYS A 113 3.47 -17.42 2.74
CA CYS A 113 2.86 -18.20 1.68
C CYS A 113 2.33 -19.54 2.23
N PRO A 114 1.02 -19.84 2.10
CA PRO A 114 0.47 -21.10 2.61
C PRO A 114 0.92 -22.34 1.81
N VAL A 115 1.49 -22.15 0.62
CA VAL A 115 1.92 -23.25 -0.27
C VAL A 115 3.40 -23.58 -0.07
N THR A 116 4.28 -22.57 -0.03
CA THR A 116 5.73 -22.77 0.09
C THR A 116 6.24 -22.65 1.53
N GLY A 117 5.43 -22.06 2.42
CA GLY A 117 5.84 -21.76 3.81
C GLY A 117 6.76 -20.54 3.94
N GLU A 118 7.18 -19.93 2.83
CA GLU A 118 8.08 -18.77 2.82
C GLU A 118 7.43 -17.56 3.48
N VAL A 119 8.21 -16.89 4.33
CA VAL A 119 7.83 -15.66 5.02
C VAL A 119 8.46 -14.48 4.29
N GLU A 120 7.68 -13.43 4.06
CA GLU A 120 8.14 -12.18 3.47
C GLU A 120 7.71 -10.98 4.31
N ASP A 121 8.58 -9.96 4.34
CA ASP A 121 8.28 -8.69 5.00
C ASP A 121 7.21 -7.91 4.22
N ARG A 122 6.16 -7.47 4.91
CA ARG A 122 5.16 -6.50 4.42
C ARG A 122 4.63 -5.66 5.57
N LYS A 123 4.32 -4.39 5.31
CA LYS A 123 3.57 -3.59 6.29
C LYS A 123 2.09 -3.96 6.21
N VAL A 124 1.65 -4.90 7.05
CA VAL A 124 0.29 -5.44 7.02
C VAL A 124 -0.69 -4.48 7.68
N ALA A 125 -1.84 -4.26 7.04
CA ALA A 125 -2.96 -3.54 7.66
C ALA A 125 -3.75 -4.49 8.58
N ARG A 126 -4.06 -4.05 9.80
CA ARG A 126 -5.02 -4.78 10.66
C ARG A 126 -6.43 -4.58 10.11
N VAL A 127 -7.06 -5.68 9.71
CA VAL A 127 -8.47 -5.77 9.31
C VAL A 127 -9.32 -6.30 10.44
#